data_AF-A0A935QW73-F1
#
_entry.id   AF-A0A935QW73-F1
#
_cell.length_a   1.000
_cell.length_b   1.000
_cell.length_c   1.000
_cell.angle_alpha   90.00
_cell.angle_beta   90.00
_cell.angle_gamma   90.00
#
_symmetry.space_group_name_H-M   'P 1'
#
loop_
_entity.id
_entity.type
_entity.pdbx_description
1 polymer ?
#
loop_
_entity_poly.entity_id
_entity_poly.type
_entity_poly.pdbx_seq_one_letter_code
_entity_poly.pdbx_strand_id
1 'polypeptide(L)'
;MTAPAPAPITPAGTGRALGTALVGVVALALLSLVLAQATGVDTLGALRESADLPMLLLSQLVMAAGMTCMARRWRALIPGGEALPVLPVTGILCAGLLLNTSLPGPVGELAASGLIQRRYGLPATAAFAANIHSRLIGLSCAAVLAVGAWAGGSMPTPPGYESVVGLAAGFITLGAMALGRSLVASRLARVGREPQLRHLGRSLARRVRARGAERSGPRLGGEPRASRRGAPPAAHLGAGDLLGLRRARHGDDGHPLGRLGCGPRSQPRRGLVHLLRGDGGGARALRRARRPGGLGRLVHRLLRGHHRGGGG
;
A
#
# COMPACT_ATOMS: atom_id res chain seq x y z
N MET A 1 -4.95 -8.55 17.37
CA MET A 1 -4.93 -9.46 16.21
C MET A 1 -3.56 -9.35 15.58
N THR A 2 -2.71 -10.37 15.72
CA THR A 2 -1.42 -10.44 15.06
C THR A 2 -1.66 -10.70 13.57
N ALA A 3 -1.06 -9.88 12.69
CA ALA A 3 -1.15 -10.12 11.26
C ALA A 3 -0.47 -11.47 10.94
N PRO A 4 -1.05 -12.31 10.07
CA PRO A 4 -0.42 -13.56 9.68
C PRO A 4 0.97 -13.25 9.10
N ALA A 5 1.97 -14.07 9.47
CA ALA A 5 3.32 -13.93 8.94
C ALA A 5 3.27 -13.98 7.40
N PRO A 6 3.95 -13.06 6.70
CA PRO A 6 3.95 -13.05 5.24
C PRO A 6 4.50 -14.38 4.73
N ALA A 7 3.86 -14.94 3.70
CA ALA A 7 4.32 -16.18 3.09
C ALA A 7 5.80 -16.04 2.67
N PRO A 8 6.66 -17.01 3.00
CA PRO A 8 8.07 -16.97 2.62
C PRO A 8 8.19 -16.87 1.10
N ILE A 9 9.09 -16.00 0.63
CA ILE A 9 9.40 -15.87 -0.80
C ILE A 9 10.08 -17.18 -1.21
N THR A 10 9.43 -17.98 -2.04
CA THR A 10 10.05 -19.22 -2.51
C THR A 10 11.17 -18.90 -3.50
N PRO A 11 12.42 -19.35 -3.25
CA PRO A 11 13.58 -18.99 -4.07
C PRO A 11 13.45 -19.46 -5.53
N ALA A 12 12.62 -20.49 -5.78
CA ALA A 12 12.36 -21.02 -7.11
C ALA A 12 11.75 -20.00 -8.09
N GLY A 13 11.01 -19.00 -7.61
CA GLY A 13 10.45 -17.94 -8.46
C GLY A 13 11.47 -16.85 -8.83
N THR A 14 12.44 -16.61 -7.96
CA THR A 14 13.40 -15.50 -8.10
C THR A 14 14.34 -15.71 -9.29
N GLY A 15 14.83 -16.94 -9.49
CA GLY A 15 15.75 -17.25 -10.60
C GLY A 15 15.12 -17.02 -11.98
N ARG A 16 13.87 -17.44 -12.17
CA ARG A 16 13.16 -17.22 -13.44
C ARG A 16 12.88 -15.74 -13.69
N ALA A 17 12.47 -15.00 -12.66
CA ALA A 17 12.22 -13.56 -12.77
C ALA A 17 13.50 -12.80 -13.13
N LEU A 18 14.63 -13.15 -12.49
CA LEU A 18 15.93 -12.57 -12.78
C LEU A 18 16.36 -12.88 -14.22
N GLY A 19 16.19 -14.13 -14.66
CA GLY A 19 16.46 -14.54 -16.04
C GLY A 19 15.64 -13.75 -17.05
N THR A 20 14.33 -13.61 -16.82
CA THR A 20 13.47 -12.80 -17.71
C THR A 20 13.84 -11.33 -17.73
N ALA A 21 14.22 -10.76 -16.59
CA ALA A 21 14.67 -9.37 -16.52
C ALA A 21 15.99 -9.17 -17.28
N LEU A 22 16.94 -10.09 -17.12
CA LEU A 22 18.22 -10.07 -17.84
C LEU A 22 18.00 -10.16 -19.35
N VAL A 23 17.16 -11.10 -19.80
CA VAL A 23 16.81 -11.24 -21.23
C VAL A 23 16.17 -9.95 -21.76
N GLY A 24 15.28 -9.31 -20.98
CA GLY A 24 14.69 -8.03 -21.36
C GLY A 24 15.71 -6.91 -21.50
N VAL A 25 16.66 -6.79 -20.56
CA VAL A 25 17.75 -5.81 -20.63
C VAL A 25 18.65 -6.05 -21.83
N VAL A 26 19.03 -7.30 -22.09
CA VAL A 26 19.85 -7.66 -23.26
C VAL A 26 19.11 -7.35 -24.56
N ALA A 27 17.81 -7.68 -24.66
CA ALA A 27 17.00 -7.38 -25.84
C ALA A 27 16.87 -5.87 -26.08
N LEU A 28 16.67 -5.07 -25.04
CA LEU A 28 16.65 -3.60 -25.13
C LEU A 28 18.00 -3.03 -25.56
N ALA A 29 19.10 -3.54 -25.02
CA ALA A 29 20.44 -3.13 -25.41
C ALA A 29 20.72 -3.45 -26.88
N LEU A 30 20.39 -4.66 -27.34
CA LEU A 30 20.51 -5.05 -28.74
C LEU A 30 19.62 -4.22 -29.65
N LEU A 31 18.36 -3.96 -29.27
CA LEU A 31 17.47 -3.08 -30.03
C LEU A 31 18.02 -1.67 -30.14
N SER A 32 18.56 -1.12 -29.03
CA SER A 32 19.20 0.21 -29.04
C SER A 32 20.41 0.25 -29.98
N LEU A 33 21.19 -0.83 -30.03
CA LEU A 33 22.33 -0.96 -30.93
C LEU A 33 21.88 -1.05 -32.39
N VAL A 34 20.84 -1.83 -32.69
CA VAL A 34 20.27 -1.93 -34.05
C VAL A 34 19.71 -0.59 -34.51
N LEU A 35 18.98 0.12 -33.65
CA LEU A 35 18.47 1.46 -33.94
C LEU A 35 19.60 2.46 -34.16
N ALA A 36 20.68 2.38 -33.40
CA ALA A 36 21.88 3.21 -33.58
C ALA A 36 22.49 3.02 -34.97
N GLN A 37 22.66 1.76 -35.38
CA GLN A 37 23.22 1.41 -36.69
C GLN A 37 22.29 1.80 -37.83
N ALA A 38 20.98 1.55 -37.69
CA ALA A 38 19.99 1.79 -38.74
C ALA A 38 19.72 3.27 -39.00
N THR A 39 19.82 4.11 -37.97
CA THR A 39 19.59 5.55 -38.12
C THR A 39 20.81 6.29 -38.67
N GLY A 40 21.99 5.64 -38.75
CA GLY A 40 23.21 6.21 -39.31
C GLY A 40 23.70 7.46 -38.59
N VAL A 41 23.21 7.71 -37.37
CA VAL A 41 23.48 8.95 -36.65
C VAL A 41 24.69 8.76 -35.76
N ASP A 42 25.79 9.42 -36.13
CA ASP A 42 27.00 9.56 -35.30
C ASP A 42 26.71 10.24 -33.94
N THR A 43 25.50 10.74 -33.71
CA THR A 43 25.07 11.35 -32.44
C THR A 43 25.14 10.39 -31.26
N LEU A 44 24.95 9.08 -31.44
CA LEU A 44 25.12 8.12 -30.34
C LEU A 44 26.60 7.93 -29.97
N GLY A 45 27.49 7.99 -30.96
CA GLY A 45 28.94 8.02 -30.74
C GLY A 45 29.33 9.29 -29.99
N ALA A 46 28.90 10.45 -30.48
CA ALA A 46 29.17 11.75 -29.85
C ALA A 46 28.58 11.85 -28.43
N LEU A 47 27.38 11.33 -28.18
CA LEU A 47 26.77 11.25 -26.84
C LEU A 47 27.57 10.35 -25.91
N ARG A 48 28.08 9.23 -26.42
CA ARG A 48 28.88 8.30 -25.62
C ARG A 48 30.24 8.88 -25.27
N GLU A 49 30.88 9.58 -26.20
CA GLU A 49 32.18 10.23 -25.99
C GLU A 49 32.07 11.44 -25.04
N SER A 50 30.94 12.15 -25.06
CA SER A 50 30.67 13.27 -24.15
C SER A 50 30.11 12.84 -22.78
N ALA A 51 29.71 11.57 -22.62
CA ALA A 51 29.12 11.08 -21.39
C ALA A 51 30.17 10.84 -20.29
N ASP A 52 30.11 11.64 -19.22
CA ASP A 52 30.82 11.37 -17.98
C ASP A 52 30.15 10.16 -17.26
N LEU A 53 30.65 8.96 -17.55
CA LEU A 53 30.15 7.70 -16.99
C LEU A 53 30.12 7.70 -15.44
N PRO A 54 31.17 8.14 -14.72
CA PRO A 54 31.12 8.32 -13.27
C PRO A 54 29.94 9.16 -12.80
N MET A 55 29.70 10.32 -13.43
CA MET A 55 28.59 11.20 -13.07
C MET A 55 27.22 10.55 -13.36
N LEU A 56 27.09 9.83 -14.47
CA LEU A 56 25.88 9.08 -14.79
C LEU A 56 25.59 7.99 -13.76
N LEU A 57 26.60 7.19 -13.39
CA LEU A 57 26.46 6.17 -12.36
C LEU A 57 26.09 6.78 -11.00
N LEU A 58 26.72 7.89 -10.63
CA LEU A 58 26.38 8.62 -9.42
C LEU A 58 24.93 9.12 -9.44
N SER A 59 24.49 9.71 -10.56
CA SER A 59 23.10 10.16 -10.72
C SER A 59 22.10 9.01 -10.59
N GLN A 60 22.43 7.84 -11.14
CA GLN A 60 21.61 6.64 -11.05
C GLN A 60 21.51 6.12 -9.61
N LEU A 61 22.62 6.14 -8.86
CA LEU A 61 22.64 5.79 -7.44
C LEU A 61 21.79 6.77 -6.60
N VAL A 62 21.90 8.07 -6.88
CA VAL A 62 21.08 9.10 -6.23
C VAL A 62 19.60 8.88 -6.53
N MET A 63 19.24 8.56 -7.78
CA MET A 63 17.86 8.26 -8.16
C MET A 63 17.34 6.99 -7.46
N ALA A 64 18.16 5.93 -7.39
CA ALA A 64 17.82 4.70 -6.67
C ALA A 64 17.64 4.94 -5.15
N ALA A 65 18.48 5.79 -4.55
CA ALA A 65 18.32 6.21 -3.17
C ALA A 65 17.01 7.00 -2.97
N GLY A 66 16.67 7.88 -3.91
CA GLY A 66 15.40 8.62 -3.94
C GLY A 66 14.17 7.69 -3.90
N MET A 67 14.21 6.57 -4.62
CA MET A 67 13.15 5.55 -4.57
C MET A 67 12.99 4.92 -3.18
N THR A 68 14.09 4.70 -2.47
CA THR A 68 14.06 4.18 -1.10
C THR A 68 13.48 5.22 -0.13
N CYS A 69 13.83 6.49 -0.29
CA CYS A 69 13.24 7.59 0.47
C CYS A 69 11.73 7.71 0.21
N MET A 70 11.29 7.58 -1.04
CA MET A 70 9.86 7.53 -1.39
C MET A 70 9.13 6.37 -0.72
N ALA A 71 9.74 5.19 -0.66
CA ALA A 71 9.18 4.04 0.04
C ALA A 71 9.03 4.28 1.54
N ARG A 72 10.06 4.86 2.18
CA ARG A 72 10.01 5.24 3.60
C ARG A 72 8.91 6.27 3.88
N ARG A 73 8.79 7.29 3.02
CA ARG A 73 7.73 8.31 3.12
C ARG A 73 6.34 7.70 2.95
N TRP A 74 6.15 6.87 1.91
CA TRP A 74 4.87 6.19 1.69
C TRP A 74 4.49 5.32 2.89
N ARG A 75 5.46 4.56 3.41
CA ARG A 75 5.31 3.72 4.61
C ARG A 75 4.85 4.51 5.84
N ALA A 76 5.44 5.68 6.08
CA ALA A 76 5.08 6.55 7.20
C ALA A 76 3.65 7.13 7.09
N LEU A 77 3.06 7.16 5.88
CA LEU A 77 1.71 7.67 5.66
C LEU A 77 0.63 6.59 5.73
N ILE A 78 1.00 5.31 5.71
CA ILE A 78 0.05 4.20 5.82
C ILE A 78 -0.18 3.90 7.31
N PRO A 79 -1.44 3.89 7.80
CA PRO A 79 -1.72 3.46 9.17
C PRO A 79 -1.23 2.03 9.42
N GLY A 80 -0.36 1.84 10.40
CA GLY A 80 0.31 0.55 10.67
C GLY A 80 1.41 0.19 9.67
N GLY A 81 1.82 1.12 8.80
CA GLY A 81 2.85 0.91 7.80
C GLY A 81 4.25 0.74 8.38
N GLU A 82 4.51 1.18 9.62
CA GLU A 82 5.83 1.13 10.27
C GLU A 82 6.45 -0.28 10.28
N ALA A 83 5.62 -1.31 10.38
CA ALA A 83 6.03 -2.72 10.38
C ALA A 83 6.43 -3.25 8.98
N LEU A 84 6.18 -2.50 7.90
CA LEU A 84 6.49 -2.93 6.55
C LEU A 84 8.01 -2.84 6.29
N PRO A 85 8.64 -3.89 5.73
CA PRO A 85 10.05 -3.82 5.36
C PRO A 85 10.24 -2.83 4.19
N VAL A 86 11.22 -1.93 4.30
CA VAL A 86 11.42 -0.84 3.31
C VAL A 86 11.72 -1.38 1.91
N LEU A 87 12.66 -2.33 1.81
CA LEU A 87 13.17 -2.79 0.51
C LEU A 87 12.09 -3.45 -0.38
N PRO A 88 11.24 -4.36 0.13
CA PRO A 88 10.10 -4.87 -0.64
C PRO A 88 9.09 -3.80 -1.05
N VAL A 89 8.84 -2.80 -0.18
CA VAL A 89 7.96 -1.67 -0.50
C VAL A 89 8.56 -0.81 -1.61
N THR A 90 9.87 -0.58 -1.60
CA THR A 90 10.61 0.06 -2.71
C THR A 90 10.38 -0.69 -4.01
N GLY A 91 10.53 -2.02 -4.02
CA GLY A 91 10.29 -2.84 -5.21
C GLY A 91 8.85 -2.73 -5.74
N ILE A 92 7.85 -2.71 -4.85
CA ILE A 92 6.44 -2.50 -5.23
C ILE A 92 6.24 -1.12 -5.87
N LEU A 93 6.87 -0.07 -5.33
CA LEU A 93 6.80 1.27 -5.90
C LEU A 93 7.48 1.37 -7.26
N CYS A 94 8.67 0.77 -7.42
CA CYS A 94 9.36 0.72 -8.71
C CYS A 94 8.50 0.01 -9.77
N ALA A 95 7.90 -1.13 -9.42
CA ALA A 95 6.99 -1.83 -10.32
C ALA A 95 5.77 -0.97 -10.69
N GLY A 96 5.20 -0.23 -9.72
CA GLY A 96 4.11 0.72 -10.00
C GLY A 96 4.54 1.86 -10.93
N LEU A 97 5.73 2.44 -10.75
CA LEU A 97 6.25 3.48 -11.63
C LEU A 97 6.48 2.98 -13.06
N LEU A 98 7.08 1.80 -13.22
CA LEU A 98 7.26 1.16 -14.54
C LEU A 98 5.94 0.82 -15.21
N LEU A 99 4.88 0.57 -14.42
CA LEU A 99 3.55 0.37 -14.98
C LEU A 99 2.92 1.68 -15.45
N ASN A 100 3.16 2.79 -14.75
CA ASN A 100 2.71 4.12 -15.17
C ASN A 100 3.40 4.63 -16.43
N THR A 101 4.64 4.21 -16.71
CA THR A 101 5.30 4.53 -17.98
C THR A 101 4.70 3.73 -19.14
N SER A 102 4.14 2.55 -18.86
CA SER A 102 3.59 1.65 -19.87
C SER A 102 2.10 1.85 -20.11
N LEU A 103 1.35 2.38 -19.14
CA LEU A 103 -0.10 2.52 -19.19
C LEU A 103 -0.53 3.94 -18.79
N PRO A 104 -1.48 4.56 -19.52
CA PRO A 104 -1.96 5.89 -19.18
C PRO A 104 -2.78 5.88 -17.88
N GLY A 105 -2.63 6.95 -17.09
CA GLY A 105 -3.37 7.16 -15.84
C GLY A 105 -2.70 6.55 -14.61
N PRO A 106 -3.40 6.50 -13.46
CA PRO A 106 -2.82 6.10 -12.17
C PRO A 106 -2.82 4.57 -11.96
N VAL A 107 -2.57 3.80 -13.03
CA VAL A 107 -2.71 2.33 -13.02
C VAL A 107 -1.67 1.68 -12.10
N GLY A 108 -0.44 2.19 -12.12
CA GLY A 108 0.67 1.75 -11.30
C GLY A 108 0.47 2.00 -9.80
N GLU A 109 -0.16 3.11 -9.42
CA GLU A 109 -0.51 3.40 -8.03
C GLU A 109 -1.58 2.45 -7.52
N LEU A 110 -2.59 2.17 -8.35
CA LEU A 110 -3.60 1.17 -8.04
C LEU A 110 -2.97 -0.21 -7.91
N ALA A 111 -2.10 -0.61 -8.84
CA ALA A 111 -1.39 -1.87 -8.80
C ALA A 111 -0.52 -1.99 -7.54
N ALA A 112 0.27 -0.96 -7.20
CA ALA A 112 1.10 -0.92 -6.00
C ALA A 112 0.26 -1.06 -4.72
N SER A 113 -0.89 -0.36 -4.64
CA SER A 113 -1.80 -0.46 -3.49
C SER A 113 -2.43 -1.85 -3.35
N GLY A 114 -2.78 -2.48 -4.48
CA GLY A 114 -3.29 -3.86 -4.51
C GLY A 114 -2.23 -4.89 -4.12
N LEU A 115 -0.98 -4.68 -4.53
CA LEU A 115 0.15 -5.53 -4.12
C LEU A 115 0.41 -5.43 -2.61
N ILE A 116 0.37 -4.22 -2.03
CA ILE A 116 0.48 -4.04 -0.58
C ILE A 116 -0.66 -4.75 0.15
N GLN A 117 -1.90 -4.64 -0.33
CA GLN A 117 -3.03 -5.34 0.28
C GLN A 117 -2.86 -6.86 0.26
N ARG A 118 -2.48 -7.42 -0.90
CA ARG A 118 -2.31 -8.87 -1.04
C ARG A 118 -1.15 -9.39 -0.21
N ARG A 119 -0.05 -8.64 -0.12
CA ARG A 119 1.19 -9.09 0.54
C ARG A 119 1.18 -8.86 2.04
N TYR A 120 0.59 -7.77 2.51
CA TYR A 120 0.68 -7.33 3.92
C TYR A 120 -0.69 -7.21 4.60
N GLY A 121 -1.79 -7.46 3.90
CA GLY A 121 -3.14 -7.41 4.48
C GLY A 121 -3.63 -5.99 4.79
N LEU A 122 -2.93 -4.94 4.35
CA LEU A 122 -3.32 -3.55 4.59
C LEU A 122 -4.44 -3.12 3.62
N PRO A 123 -5.37 -2.23 4.03
CA PRO A 123 -6.44 -1.78 3.14
C PRO A 123 -5.87 -1.07 1.89
N ALA A 124 -6.22 -1.56 0.70
CA ALA A 124 -5.74 -0.98 -0.57
C ALA A 124 -6.10 0.50 -0.70
N THR A 125 -7.28 0.91 -0.23
CA THR A 125 -7.71 2.32 -0.24
C THR A 125 -6.81 3.21 0.62
N ALA A 126 -6.40 2.74 1.79
CA ALA A 126 -5.47 3.46 2.66
C ALA A 126 -4.07 3.55 2.04
N ALA A 127 -3.58 2.44 1.48
CA ALA A 127 -2.29 2.40 0.78
C ALA A 127 -2.28 3.31 -0.46
N PHE A 128 -3.36 3.30 -1.24
CA PHE A 128 -3.54 4.18 -2.41
C PHE A 128 -3.58 5.66 -1.99
N ALA A 129 -4.41 6.02 -1.00
CA ALA A 129 -4.46 7.38 -0.49
C ALA A 129 -3.09 7.84 0.02
N ALA A 130 -2.38 7.02 0.80
CA ALA A 130 -1.03 7.32 1.27
C ALA A 130 -0.04 7.51 0.11
N ASN A 131 -0.19 6.76 -0.99
CA ASN A 131 0.67 6.89 -2.18
C ASN A 131 0.44 8.24 -2.87
N ILE A 132 -0.82 8.62 -3.07
CA ILE A 132 -1.18 9.93 -3.63
C ILE A 132 -0.63 11.06 -2.76
N HIS A 133 -0.81 10.98 -1.44
CA HIS A 133 -0.26 11.98 -0.51
C HIS A 133 1.27 12.03 -0.55
N SER A 134 1.94 10.88 -0.62
CA SER A 134 3.40 10.80 -0.77
C SER A 134 3.85 11.55 -2.04
N ARG A 135 3.19 11.34 -3.18
CA ARG A 135 3.52 12.02 -4.43
C ARG A 135 3.28 13.52 -4.37
N LEU A 136 2.19 13.96 -3.76
CA LEU A 136 1.91 15.38 -3.58
C LEU A 136 3.01 16.07 -2.77
N ILE A 137 3.54 15.41 -1.72
CA ILE A 137 4.69 15.91 -0.95
C ILE A 137 5.97 15.94 -1.81
N GLY A 138 6.15 14.95 -2.69
CA GLY A 138 7.26 14.93 -3.65
C GLY A 138 7.19 16.09 -4.63
N LEU A 139 6.02 16.30 -5.23
CA LEU A 139 5.75 17.39 -6.15
C LEU A 139 5.90 18.75 -5.47
N SER A 140 5.46 18.91 -4.22
CA SER A 140 5.65 20.16 -3.49
C SER A 140 7.12 20.46 -3.24
N CYS A 141 7.92 19.44 -2.89
CA CYS A 141 9.36 19.61 -2.71
C CYS A 141 10.04 19.98 -4.04
N ALA A 142 9.71 19.27 -5.12
CA ALA A 142 10.22 19.56 -6.45
C ALA A 142 9.84 20.97 -6.93
N ALA A 143 8.63 21.42 -6.63
CA ALA A 143 8.16 22.77 -6.96
C ALA A 143 8.99 23.85 -6.26
N VAL A 144 9.23 23.69 -4.95
CA VAL A 144 10.07 24.62 -4.17
C VAL A 144 11.49 24.66 -4.71
N LEU A 145 12.08 23.49 -5.01
CA LEU A 145 13.41 23.42 -5.62
C LEU A 145 13.45 24.08 -7.00
N ALA A 146 12.42 23.86 -7.83
CA ALA A 146 12.33 24.46 -9.16
C ALA A 146 12.22 25.99 -9.08
N VAL A 147 11.39 26.52 -8.17
CA VAL A 147 11.28 27.97 -7.94
C VAL A 147 12.59 28.54 -7.41
N GLY A 148 13.25 27.85 -6.47
CA GLY A 148 14.54 28.28 -5.95
C GLY A 148 15.63 28.33 -7.04
N ALA A 149 15.71 27.29 -7.87
CA ALA A 149 16.62 27.24 -9.01
C ALA A 149 16.31 28.34 -10.05
N TRP A 150 15.03 28.59 -10.33
CA TRP A 150 14.60 29.66 -11.22
C TRP A 150 14.99 31.05 -10.68
N ALA A 151 14.72 31.30 -9.40
CA ALA A 151 15.06 32.57 -8.74
C ALA A 151 16.57 32.81 -8.66
N GLY A 152 17.37 31.74 -8.64
CA GLY A 152 18.84 31.80 -8.67
C GLY A 152 19.43 32.10 -10.05
N GLY A 153 18.62 32.24 -11.11
CA GLY A 153 19.08 32.56 -12.47
C GLY A 153 19.83 31.42 -13.18
N SER A 154 19.73 30.18 -12.69
CA SER A 154 20.61 29.09 -13.13
C SER A 154 20.06 28.23 -14.28
N MET A 155 18.95 28.63 -14.91
CA MET A 155 18.34 27.83 -15.98
C MET A 155 18.53 28.52 -17.35
N PRO A 156 19.43 28.02 -18.21
CA PRO A 156 19.49 28.45 -19.60
C PRO A 156 18.24 27.94 -20.33
N THR A 157 17.18 28.75 -20.32
CA THR A 157 15.98 28.48 -21.11
C THR A 157 16.11 29.09 -22.51
N PRO A 158 15.68 28.39 -23.57
CA PRO A 158 15.61 28.97 -24.89
C PRO A 158 14.76 30.25 -24.89
N PRO A 159 15.14 31.28 -25.67
CA PRO A 159 14.39 32.52 -25.74
C PRO A 159 12.94 32.25 -26.15
N GLY A 160 11.99 32.88 -25.44
CA GLY A 160 10.55 32.69 -25.65
C GLY A 160 9.87 31.62 -24.77
N TYR A 161 10.62 30.74 -24.09
CA TYR A 161 10.05 29.73 -23.18
C TYR A 161 10.00 30.16 -21.72
N GLU A 162 10.62 31.29 -21.38
CA GLU A 162 10.75 31.78 -20.00
C GLU A 162 9.38 31.95 -19.31
N SER A 163 8.42 32.55 -20.02
CA SER A 163 7.07 32.76 -19.50
C SER A 163 6.31 31.46 -19.29
N VAL A 164 6.48 30.47 -20.19
CA VAL A 164 5.82 29.17 -20.10
C VAL A 164 6.39 28.35 -18.94
N VAL A 165 7.71 28.29 -18.82
CA VAL A 165 8.38 27.59 -17.72
C VAL A 165 8.08 28.26 -16.39
N GLY A 166 8.12 29.60 -16.33
CA GLY A 166 7.77 30.38 -15.15
C GLY A 166 6.31 30.16 -14.72
N LEU A 167 5.36 30.18 -15.65
CA LEU A 167 3.95 29.87 -15.37
C LEU A 167 3.78 28.44 -14.88
N ALA A 168 4.41 27.46 -15.53
CA ALA A 168 4.33 26.06 -15.11
C ALA A 168 4.87 25.88 -13.67
N ALA A 169 6.04 26.44 -13.38
CA ALA A 169 6.62 26.42 -12.03
C ALA A 169 5.70 27.11 -11.01
N GLY A 170 5.12 28.26 -11.37
CA GLY A 170 4.16 29.00 -10.55
C GLY A 170 2.90 28.19 -10.23
N PHE A 171 2.27 27.58 -11.25
CA PHE A 171 1.08 26.74 -11.07
C PHE A 171 1.35 25.51 -10.21
N ILE A 172 2.47 24.82 -10.44
CA ILE A 172 2.85 23.65 -9.65
C ILE A 172 3.08 24.06 -8.19
N THR A 173 3.75 25.19 -7.96
CA THR A 173 4.01 25.71 -6.61
C THR A 173 2.74 26.12 -5.90
N LEU A 174 1.85 26.86 -6.58
CA LEU A 174 0.58 27.28 -6.02
C LEU A 174 -0.32 26.07 -5.70
N GLY A 175 -0.38 25.09 -6.61
CA GLY A 175 -1.09 23.84 -6.40
C GLY A 175 -0.55 23.07 -5.18
N ALA A 176 0.77 22.96 -5.07
CA ALA A 176 1.45 22.35 -3.93
C ALA A 176 1.13 23.06 -2.61
N MET A 177 1.15 24.40 -2.58
CA MET A 177 0.80 25.19 -1.39
C MET A 177 -0.66 25.03 -1.01
N ALA A 178 -1.59 25.07 -1.96
CA ALA A 178 -3.02 24.88 -1.72
C ALA A 178 -3.31 23.50 -1.13
N LEU A 179 -2.67 22.45 -1.66
CA LEU A 179 -2.74 21.09 -1.13
C LEU A 179 -2.11 20.98 0.26
N GLY A 180 -0.95 21.57 0.49
CA GLY A 180 -0.32 21.63 1.81
C GLY A 180 -1.24 22.24 2.86
N ARG A 181 -1.87 23.38 2.53
CA ARG A 181 -2.85 24.05 3.38
C ARG A 181 -4.08 23.19 3.65
N SER A 182 -4.63 22.51 2.65
CA SER A 182 -5.81 21.65 2.83
C SER A 182 -5.50 20.47 3.76
N LEU A 183 -4.30 19.91 3.67
CA LEU A 183 -3.84 18.82 4.55
C LEU A 183 -3.66 19.30 6.00
N VAL A 184 -3.05 20.47 6.21
CA VAL A 184 -2.91 21.08 7.54
C VAL A 184 -4.28 21.39 8.13
N ALA A 185 -5.17 22.03 7.38
CA ALA A 185 -6.54 22.32 7.80
C ALA A 185 -7.31 21.03 8.16
N SER A 186 -7.16 19.97 7.35
CA SER A 186 -7.77 18.67 7.61
C SER A 186 -7.26 18.03 8.89
N ARG A 187 -5.97 18.21 9.22
CA ARG A 187 -5.40 17.72 10.49
C ARG A 187 -5.93 18.53 11.68
N LEU A 188 -5.93 19.85 11.60
CA LEU A 188 -6.45 20.72 12.66
C LEU A 188 -7.92 20.44 12.94
N ALA A 189 -8.73 20.23 11.89
CA ALA A 189 -10.13 19.87 12.03
C ALA A 189 -10.33 18.50 12.72
N ARG A 190 -9.43 17.53 12.51
CA ARG A 190 -9.49 16.24 13.21
C ARG A 190 -9.11 16.36 14.68
N VAL A 191 -8.05 17.11 14.98
CA VAL A 191 -7.61 17.36 16.37
C VAL A 191 -8.71 18.09 17.14
N GLY A 192 -9.38 19.06 16.52
CA GLY A 192 -10.51 19.78 17.14
C GLY A 192 -11.78 18.94 17.36
N ARG A 193 -11.97 17.83 16.61
CA ARG A 193 -13.15 16.94 16.76
C ARG A 193 -12.97 15.85 17.81
N GLU A 194 -11.73 15.55 18.22
CA GLU A 194 -11.44 14.54 19.24
C GLU A 194 -12.14 14.78 20.60
N PRO A 195 -12.17 16.01 21.17
CA PRO A 195 -12.84 16.28 22.42
C PRO A 195 -14.35 16.00 22.33
N GLN A 196 -14.97 16.36 21.21
CA GLN A 196 -16.41 16.21 21.00
C GLN A 196 -16.80 14.73 20.86
N LEU A 197 -16.02 13.95 20.12
CA LEU A 197 -16.20 12.50 20.01
C LEU A 197 -16.00 11.79 21.36
N ARG A 198 -15.05 12.22 22.18
CA ARG A 198 -14.86 11.71 23.55
C ARG A 198 -16.07 12.01 24.43
N HIS A 199 -16.65 13.21 24.33
CA HIS A 199 -17.88 13.55 25.04
C HIS A 199 -19.08 12.70 24.60
N LEU A 200 -19.24 12.50 23.29
CA LEU A 200 -20.32 11.67 22.74
C LEU A 200 -20.17 10.20 23.14
N GLY A 201 -18.94 9.67 23.15
CA GLY A 201 -18.65 8.31 23.63
C GLY A 201 -18.99 8.14 25.12
N ARG A 202 -18.65 9.12 25.96
CA ARG A 202 -18.99 9.11 27.39
C ARG A 202 -20.50 9.21 27.65
N SER A 203 -21.24 9.97 26.85
CA SER A 203 -22.70 10.09 27.01
C SER A 203 -23.42 8.81 26.58
N LEU A 204 -22.98 8.19 25.49
CA LEU A 204 -23.51 6.89 25.05
C LEU A 204 -23.19 5.77 26.05
N ALA A 205 -21.95 5.70 26.57
CA ALA A 205 -21.57 4.72 27.58
C ALA A 205 -22.42 4.83 28.86
N ARG A 206 -22.73 6.06 29.30
CA ARG A 206 -23.65 6.29 30.43
C ARG A 206 -25.07 5.79 30.15
N ARG A 207 -25.61 6.05 28.95
CA ARG A 207 -26.95 5.58 28.56
C ARG A 207 -27.04 4.05 28.48
N VAL A 208 -25.98 3.39 28.00
CA VAL A 208 -25.93 1.92 27.93
C VAL A 208 -25.86 1.31 29.33
N ARG A 209 -25.06 1.86 30.26
CA ARG A 209 -25.07 1.40 31.67
C ARG A 209 -26.42 1.60 32.35
N ALA A 210 -27.06 2.75 32.15
CA ALA A 210 -28.38 3.02 32.73
C ALA A 210 -29.43 1.99 32.24
N ARG A 211 -29.48 1.72 30.93
CA ARG A 211 -30.38 0.69 30.38
C ARG A 211 -30.02 -0.74 30.80
N GLY A 212 -28.74 -1.02 31.04
CA GLY A 212 -28.29 -2.31 31.58
C GLY A 212 -28.79 -2.54 33.01
N ALA A 213 -28.72 -1.50 33.85
CA ALA A 213 -29.20 -1.56 35.24
C ALA A 213 -30.72 -1.76 35.33
N GLU A 214 -31.51 -1.14 34.45
CA GLU A 214 -32.98 -1.36 34.41
C GLU A 214 -33.38 -2.78 34.01
N ARG A 215 -32.59 -3.44 33.15
CA ARG A 215 -32.82 -4.85 32.78
C ARG A 215 -32.37 -5.84 33.85
N SER A 216 -31.55 -5.41 34.80
CA SER A 216 -31.22 -6.14 36.02
C SER A 216 -32.23 -5.83 37.13
N GLY A 217 -33.52 -5.70 36.78
CA GLY A 217 -34.60 -5.63 37.75
C GLY A 217 -34.55 -6.79 38.74
N PRO A 218 -35.10 -6.59 39.96
CA PRO A 218 -35.00 -7.54 41.05
C PRO A 218 -35.49 -8.90 40.56
N ARG A 219 -34.59 -9.89 40.54
CA ARG A 219 -34.98 -11.31 40.49
C ARG A 219 -35.80 -11.57 41.76
N LEU A 220 -37.10 -11.36 41.65
CA LEU A 220 -38.07 -11.82 42.63
C LEU A 220 -37.94 -13.34 42.71
N GLY A 221 -37.52 -13.82 43.89
CA GLY A 221 -37.86 -15.14 44.41
C GLY A 221 -37.47 -16.34 43.56
N GLY A 222 -36.17 -16.62 43.46
CA GLY A 222 -35.70 -17.99 43.20
C GLY A 222 -35.21 -18.59 44.51
N GLU A 223 -35.99 -19.47 45.12
CA GLU A 223 -35.67 -20.23 46.33
C GLU A 223 -34.22 -20.77 46.34
N PRO A 224 -33.54 -20.75 47.50
CA PRO A 224 -32.28 -21.43 47.68
C PRO A 224 -32.51 -22.95 47.75
N ARG A 225 -32.49 -23.62 46.60
CA ARG A 225 -32.33 -25.09 46.58
C ARG A 225 -30.92 -25.41 47.05
N ALA A 226 -30.85 -25.89 48.30
CA ALA A 226 -29.69 -26.51 48.91
C ALA A 226 -29.23 -27.73 48.07
N SER A 227 -28.34 -27.49 47.09
CA SER A 227 -27.61 -28.56 46.42
C SER A 227 -26.35 -28.87 47.22
N ARG A 228 -26.56 -29.73 48.21
CA ARG A 228 -25.55 -30.50 48.92
C ARG A 228 -24.90 -31.46 47.92
N ARG A 229 -23.68 -31.21 47.43
CA ARG A 229 -22.76 -32.24 46.91
C ARG A 229 -21.37 -31.70 46.60
N GLY A 230 -20.39 -32.22 47.34
CA GLY A 230 -19.09 -32.62 46.79
C GLY A 230 -17.99 -31.56 46.76
N ALA A 231 -17.41 -31.27 47.92
CA ALA A 231 -16.02 -30.83 47.98
C ALA A 231 -15.11 -32.02 47.56
N PRO A 232 -14.20 -31.86 46.59
CA PRO A 232 -13.03 -32.73 46.51
C PRO A 232 -12.02 -32.34 47.60
N PRO A 233 -11.32 -33.32 48.20
CA PRO A 233 -10.44 -33.09 49.34
C PRO A 233 -9.20 -32.29 48.96
N ALA A 234 -8.80 -31.42 49.89
CA ALA A 234 -7.50 -30.78 49.91
C ALA A 234 -6.39 -31.85 49.94
N ALA A 235 -5.61 -31.92 48.86
CA ALA A 235 -4.31 -32.59 48.90
C ALA A 235 -3.29 -31.58 49.46
N HIS A 236 -2.81 -31.91 50.66
CA HIS A 236 -1.60 -31.37 51.26
C HIS A 236 -0.44 -31.38 50.27
N LEU A 237 0.20 -30.23 50.06
CA LEU A 237 1.58 -30.15 49.61
C LEU A 237 2.30 -29.15 50.51
N GLY A 238 3.15 -29.72 51.35
CA GLY A 238 3.81 -29.08 52.47
C GLY A 238 4.92 -28.13 52.05
N ALA A 239 5.15 -27.16 52.94
CA ALA A 239 6.37 -26.41 53.03
C ALA A 239 7.46 -27.32 53.61
N GLY A 240 8.49 -27.61 52.82
CA GLY A 240 9.65 -28.37 53.25
C GLY A 240 10.38 -29.00 52.08
N ASP A 241 11.13 -28.18 51.33
CA ASP A 241 12.34 -28.61 50.62
C ASP A 241 13.07 -27.37 50.05
N LEU A 242 13.54 -26.55 51.00
CA LEU A 242 14.68 -25.66 50.79
C LEU A 242 15.89 -26.42 51.33
N LEU A 243 16.62 -27.15 50.47
CA LEU A 243 18.07 -27.37 50.51
C LEU A 243 18.49 -28.45 49.51
N GLY A 244 19.36 -28.06 48.58
CA GLY A 244 20.30 -28.99 47.93
C GLY A 244 19.84 -29.57 46.59
N LEU A 245 20.33 -28.99 45.49
CA LEU A 245 21.17 -29.73 44.53
C LEU A 245 21.71 -28.79 43.45
N ARG A 246 22.88 -28.27 43.77
CA ARG A 246 23.91 -27.81 42.84
C ARG A 246 24.55 -29.06 42.20
N ARG A 247 24.26 -29.38 40.93
CA ARG A 247 25.21 -30.03 39.98
C ARG A 247 24.60 -30.32 38.59
N ALA A 248 25.20 -29.67 37.59
CA ALA A 248 25.72 -30.21 36.32
C ALA A 248 24.88 -31.17 35.45
N ARG A 249 24.61 -30.72 34.20
CA ARG A 249 24.69 -31.42 32.88
C ARG A 249 24.03 -30.47 31.86
N HIS A 250 24.69 -29.87 30.86
CA HIS A 250 25.50 -30.40 29.76
C HIS A 250 24.75 -31.46 28.93
N GLY A 251 24.47 -31.13 27.67
CA GLY A 251 24.22 -32.08 26.59
C GLY A 251 22.79 -32.16 26.05
N ASP A 252 22.66 -31.72 24.79
CA ASP A 252 21.97 -32.38 23.68
C ASP A 252 20.45 -32.62 23.64
N ASP A 253 19.93 -32.16 22.48
CA ASP A 253 19.05 -32.83 21.53
C ASP A 253 17.58 -33.12 21.85
N GLY A 254 16.74 -32.62 20.94
CA GLY A 254 15.57 -33.35 20.45
C GLY A 254 14.26 -33.04 21.16
N HIS A 255 13.57 -31.98 20.72
CA HIS A 255 12.14 -31.85 21.01
C HIS A 255 11.28 -32.39 19.86
N PRO A 256 10.53 -33.49 20.07
CA PRO A 256 9.52 -33.97 19.15
C PRO A 256 8.18 -33.24 19.33
N LEU A 257 7.40 -33.28 18.25
CA LEU A 257 6.10 -32.68 18.00
C LEU A 257 5.06 -32.92 19.10
N GLY A 258 4.57 -31.83 19.71
CA GLY A 258 3.42 -31.83 20.61
C GLY A 258 2.17 -31.21 19.95
N ARG A 259 1.23 -32.07 19.58
CA ARG A 259 -0.16 -31.74 19.17
C ARG A 259 -0.83 -30.77 20.14
N LEU A 260 -1.42 -29.69 19.62
CA LEU A 260 -2.47 -28.94 20.32
C LEU A 260 -3.68 -28.71 19.40
N GLY A 261 -4.76 -29.44 19.71
CA GLY A 261 -6.13 -28.94 19.81
C GLY A 261 -6.75 -28.20 18.63
N CYS A 262 -7.46 -28.93 17.77
CA CYS A 262 -8.54 -28.38 16.95
C CYS A 262 -9.76 -28.03 17.82
N GLY A 263 -9.96 -26.75 18.12
CA GLY A 263 -11.21 -26.21 18.64
C GLY A 263 -12.14 -25.71 17.51
N PRO A 264 -13.47 -25.71 17.69
CA PRO A 264 -14.44 -25.53 16.61
C PRO A 264 -14.49 -24.07 16.11
N ARG A 265 -14.37 -23.93 14.78
CA ARG A 265 -14.47 -22.67 14.05
C ARG A 265 -15.90 -22.12 14.10
N SER A 266 -16.08 -20.99 14.79
CA SER A 266 -17.24 -20.12 14.62
C SER A 266 -17.18 -19.44 13.24
N GLN A 267 -18.17 -19.72 12.39
CA GLN A 267 -18.38 -19.07 11.09
C GLN A 267 -18.60 -17.55 11.24
N PRO A 268 -17.96 -16.69 10.45
CA PRO A 268 -18.41 -15.31 10.32
C PRO A 268 -19.56 -15.22 9.30
N ARG A 269 -20.63 -14.59 9.78
CA ARG A 269 -21.88 -14.25 9.09
C ARG A 269 -21.63 -13.66 7.69
N ARG A 270 -22.28 -14.26 6.69
CA ARG A 270 -22.63 -13.63 5.41
C ARG A 270 -23.51 -12.41 5.69
N GLY A 271 -22.94 -11.22 5.63
CA GLY A 271 -23.66 -10.00 5.92
C GLY A 271 -23.02 -8.77 5.29
N LEU A 272 -22.63 -8.84 4.01
CA LEU A 272 -22.29 -7.65 3.23
C LEU A 272 -22.36 -7.90 1.71
N VAL A 273 -23.50 -8.39 1.21
CA VAL A 273 -23.78 -8.52 -0.24
C VAL A 273 -24.98 -7.66 -0.67
N HIS A 274 -25.47 -6.77 0.20
CA HIS A 274 -26.71 -6.02 -0.07
C HIS A 274 -26.55 -4.53 -0.41
N LEU A 275 -25.33 -4.03 -0.64
CA LEU A 275 -25.09 -2.60 -0.94
C LEU A 275 -24.46 -2.31 -2.30
N LEU A 276 -24.67 -3.18 -3.29
CA LEU A 276 -24.35 -2.92 -4.71
C LEU A 276 -25.46 -3.42 -5.64
N ARG A 277 -26.72 -3.18 -5.25
CA ARG A 277 -27.90 -3.44 -6.07
C ARG A 277 -28.56 -2.10 -6.43
N GLY A 278 -27.84 -1.31 -7.21
CA GLY A 278 -28.35 -0.13 -7.91
C GLY A 278 -28.06 -0.28 -9.41
N ASP A 279 -29.13 -0.27 -10.19
CA ASP A 279 -29.27 -0.23 -11.66
C ASP A 279 -28.61 -1.34 -12.52
N GLY A 280 -29.48 -2.25 -12.96
CA GLY A 280 -29.22 -3.52 -13.63
C GLY A 280 -28.76 -3.49 -15.09
N GLY A 281 -27.99 -2.48 -15.51
CA GLY A 281 -27.40 -2.41 -16.86
C GLY A 281 -25.99 -3.01 -16.96
N GLY A 282 -25.09 -2.65 -16.03
CA GLY A 282 -23.65 -2.93 -16.16
C GLY A 282 -23.24 -4.39 -15.89
N ALA A 283 -23.95 -5.08 -15.00
CA ALA A 283 -23.56 -6.43 -14.56
C ALA A 283 -23.70 -7.50 -15.67
N ARG A 284 -24.60 -7.29 -16.65
CA ARG A 284 -24.74 -8.21 -17.80
C ARG A 284 -23.64 -8.00 -18.84
N ALA A 285 -23.13 -6.77 -19.00
CA ALA A 285 -22.03 -6.46 -19.91
C ALA A 285 -20.70 -7.05 -19.41
N LEU A 286 -20.43 -6.94 -18.11
CA LEU A 286 -19.22 -7.48 -17.49
C LEU A 286 -19.19 -9.02 -17.43
N ARG A 287 -20.34 -9.70 -17.31
CA ARG A 287 -20.39 -11.17 -17.43
C ARG A 287 -20.17 -11.67 -18.86
N ARG A 288 -20.49 -10.87 -19.89
CA ARG A 288 -20.21 -11.21 -21.30
C ARG A 288 -18.74 -10.96 -21.68
N ALA A 289 -18.08 -9.98 -21.06
CA ALA A 289 -16.67 -9.68 -21.30
C ALA A 289 -15.70 -10.75 -20.74
N ARG A 290 -16.13 -11.55 -19.75
CA ARG A 290 -15.32 -12.61 -19.12
C ARG A 290 -15.25 -13.93 -19.90
N ARG A 291 -15.97 -14.07 -21.02
CA ARG A 291 -15.83 -15.22 -21.92
C ARG A 291 -14.63 -15.00 -22.87
N PRO A 292 -13.82 -16.02 -23.18
CA PRO A 292 -12.79 -15.91 -24.20
C PRO A 292 -13.43 -15.46 -25.53
N GLY A 293 -12.93 -14.36 -26.11
CA GLY A 293 -13.49 -13.70 -27.30
C GLY A 293 -14.60 -12.66 -27.05
N GLY A 294 -14.96 -12.37 -25.79
CA GLY A 294 -15.94 -11.34 -25.44
C GLY A 294 -15.42 -9.91 -25.60
N LEU A 295 -14.14 -9.69 -25.27
CA LEU A 295 -13.51 -8.36 -25.32
C LEU A 295 -13.37 -7.85 -26.78
N GLY A 296 -12.99 -8.73 -27.70
CA GLY A 296 -12.82 -8.37 -29.13
C GLY A 296 -14.13 -7.90 -29.79
N ARG A 297 -15.26 -8.53 -29.44
CA ARG A 297 -16.58 -8.12 -29.95
C ARG A 297 -17.08 -6.80 -29.36
N LEU A 298 -16.66 -6.47 -28.13
CA LEU A 298 -17.01 -5.20 -27.49
C LEU A 298 -16.24 -4.03 -28.13
N VAL A 299 -14.93 -4.21 -28.35
CA VAL A 299 -14.06 -3.22 -29.01
C VAL A 299 -14.51 -2.98 -30.45
N HIS A 300 -14.83 -4.03 -31.21
CA HIS A 300 -15.30 -3.91 -32.58
C HIS A 300 -16.68 -3.21 -32.70
N ARG A 301 -17.55 -3.30 -31.67
CA ARG A 301 -18.82 -2.54 -31.65
C ARG A 301 -18.63 -1.06 -31.31
N LEU A 302 -17.71 -0.76 -30.39
CA LEU A 302 -17.39 0.63 -30.03
C LEU A 302 -16.75 1.37 -31.22
N LEU A 303 -15.89 0.69 -31.99
CA LEU A 303 -15.28 1.27 -33.19
C LEU A 303 -16.26 1.49 -34.35
N ARG A 304 -17.26 0.61 -34.53
CA ARG A 304 -18.31 0.82 -35.54
C ARG A 304 -19.35 1.89 -35.15
N GLY A 305 -19.52 2.17 -33.86
CA GLY A 305 -20.47 3.17 -33.38
C GLY A 305 -20.07 4.61 -33.73
N HIS A 306 -18.77 4.88 -33.92
CA HIS A 306 -18.28 6.24 -34.12
C HIS A 306 -18.36 6.76 -35.57
N HIS A 307 -18.57 5.89 -36.56
CA HIS A 307 -18.58 6.29 -37.97
C HIS A 307 -19.96 6.67 -38.55
N ARG A 308 -21.02 6.77 -37.73
CA ARG A 308 -22.38 7.08 -38.21
C ARG A 308 -22.92 8.47 -37.85
N GLY A 309 -22.08 9.39 -37.37
CA GLY A 309 -22.53 10.68 -36.82
C GLY A 309 -21.97 11.95 -37.46
N GLY A 310 -21.46 11.91 -38.69
CA GLY A 310 -20.91 13.08 -39.38
C GLY A 310 -21.46 13.19 -40.80
N GLY A 311 -22.69 13.70 -40.91
CA GLY A 311 -23.39 13.94 -42.16
C GLY A 311 -24.59 14.83 -41.88
N GLY A 312 -24.30 16.12 -41.67
CA GLY A 312 -25.23 17.21 -41.40
C GLY A 312 -24.48 18.51 -41.51
#